data_AF-A0A351Y5D0-F1
#
_entry.id   AF-A0A351Y5D0-F1
#
_cell.length_a   1.000
_cell.length_b   1.000
_cell.length_c   1.000
_cell.angle_alpha   90.00
_cell.angle_beta   90.00
_cell.angle_gamma   90.00
#
_symmetry.space_group_name_H-M   'P 1'
#
loop_
_entity.id
_entity.type
_entity.pdbx_description
1 polymer ?
#
loop_
_entity_poly.entity_id
_entity_poly.type
_entity_poly.pdbx_seq_one_letter_code
_entity_poly.pdbx_strand_id
1 'polypeptide(L)'
;LNELKTVQNTFLSNFYSILKKERCMMPSDLFKKIFREGNEIYYMTRGDFTFRFQNNNEEFVLMDEKEKVQLILDEPGKREFQGMVKNFILKKEKII
;
A
#
# COMPACT_ATOMS: atom_id res chain seq x y z
N LEU A 1 -2.40 17.11 -4.07
CA LEU A 1 -3.87 16.88 -3.94
C LEU A 1 -4.61 16.67 -5.27
N ASN A 2 -4.19 17.26 -6.41
CA ASN A 2 -4.87 17.05 -7.71
C ASN A 2 -4.38 15.85 -8.53
N GLU A 3 -3.20 15.28 -8.26
CA GLU A 3 -2.69 14.11 -9.01
C GLU A 3 -3.25 12.77 -8.53
N LEU A 4 -3.91 12.73 -7.36
CA LEU A 4 -4.65 11.56 -6.88
C LEU A 4 -5.97 11.33 -7.65
N LYS A 5 -6.37 12.22 -8.57
CA LYS A 5 -7.67 12.15 -9.25
C LYS A 5 -7.63 11.51 -10.63
N THR A 6 -6.47 11.36 -11.28
CA THR A 6 -6.42 11.14 -12.73
C THR A 6 -5.95 9.76 -13.17
N VAL A 7 -5.23 9.00 -12.34
CA VAL A 7 -4.90 7.60 -12.63
C VAL A 7 -5.71 6.69 -11.71
N GLN A 8 -6.96 6.45 -12.11
CA GLN A 8 -7.80 5.30 -11.74
C GLN A 8 -7.68 4.80 -10.28
N ASN A 9 -8.74 5.05 -9.51
CA ASN A 9 -8.98 4.67 -8.11
C ASN A 9 -8.91 3.14 -7.81
N THR A 10 -8.37 2.33 -8.71
CA THR A 10 -8.18 0.87 -8.60
C THR A 10 -7.04 0.52 -7.66
N PHE A 11 -5.96 1.31 -7.59
CA PHE A 11 -4.83 1.03 -6.68
C PHE A 11 -5.31 0.93 -5.22
N LEU A 12 -5.98 1.98 -4.71
CA LEU A 12 -6.47 1.99 -3.33
C LEU A 12 -7.52 0.90 -3.09
N SER A 13 -8.40 0.66 -4.06
CA SER A 13 -9.40 -0.42 -3.99
C SER A 13 -8.73 -1.79 -3.84
N ASN A 14 -7.74 -2.10 -4.67
CA ASN A 14 -6.98 -3.35 -4.63
C ASN A 14 -6.19 -3.47 -3.34
N PHE A 15 -5.49 -2.40 -2.95
CA PHE A 15 -4.73 -2.33 -1.71
C PHE A 15 -5.60 -2.68 -0.51
N TYR A 16 -6.76 -2.04 -0.39
CA TYR A 16 -7.74 -2.31 0.66
C TYR A 16 -8.35 -3.72 0.59
N SER A 17 -8.59 -4.25 -0.61
CA SER A 17 -9.07 -5.62 -0.81
C SER A 17 -8.07 -6.65 -0.28
N ILE A 18 -6.77 -6.43 -0.52
CA ILE A 18 -5.70 -7.31 -0.06
C ILE A 18 -5.51 -7.21 1.46
N LEU A 19 -5.51 -6.00 2.03
CA LEU A 19 -5.52 -5.81 3.48
C LEU A 19 -6.66 -6.58 4.17
N LYS A 20 -7.86 -6.59 3.55
CA LYS A 20 -9.00 -7.37 4.04
C LYS A 20 -8.76 -8.87 3.96
N LYS A 21 -8.29 -9.37 2.80
CA LYS A 21 -8.02 -10.81 2.55
C LYS A 21 -6.95 -11.38 3.45
N GLU A 22 -5.86 -10.64 3.68
CA GLU A 22 -4.78 -11.04 4.59
C GLU A 22 -5.13 -10.83 6.07
N ARG A 23 -6.34 -10.31 6.36
CA ARG A 23 -6.85 -10.07 7.71
C ARG A 23 -5.90 -9.22 8.57
N CYS A 24 -5.29 -8.20 7.98
CA CYS A 24 -4.50 -7.23 8.74
C CYS A 24 -5.38 -6.59 9.84
N MET A 25 -4.92 -6.67 11.08
CA MET A 25 -5.52 -6.08 12.28
C MET A 25 -4.78 -4.80 12.68
N MET A 26 -3.49 -4.70 12.35
CA MET A 26 -2.67 -3.52 12.60
C MET A 26 -1.81 -3.17 11.38
N PRO A 27 -1.38 -1.90 11.21
CA PRO A 27 -0.51 -1.52 10.10
C PRO A 27 0.75 -2.38 9.99
N SER A 28 1.25 -2.91 11.12
CA SER A 28 2.41 -3.80 11.14
C SER A 28 2.20 -5.15 10.45
N ASP A 29 0.95 -5.61 10.31
CA ASP A 29 0.62 -6.85 9.62
C ASP A 29 0.91 -6.78 8.12
N LEU A 30 0.88 -5.57 7.55
CA LEU A 30 1.34 -5.33 6.19
C LEU A 30 2.80 -5.79 6.02
N PHE A 31 3.62 -5.61 7.06
CA PHE A 31 5.06 -5.83 7.01
C PHE A 31 5.48 -7.28 7.35
N LYS A 32 4.54 -8.20 7.60
CA LYS A 32 4.85 -9.59 8.00
C LYS A 32 5.36 -10.47 6.86
N LYS A 33 5.07 -10.14 5.59
CA LYS A 33 5.47 -10.92 4.40
C LYS A 33 6.22 -10.04 3.42
N ILE A 34 7.40 -9.58 3.85
CA ILE A 34 8.26 -8.71 3.05
C ILE A 34 9.44 -9.50 2.47
N PHE A 35 9.71 -9.30 1.18
CA PHE A 35 11.01 -9.55 0.58
C PHE A 35 11.70 -8.20 0.31
N ARG A 36 13.02 -8.11 0.53
CA ARG A 36 13.79 -6.88 0.31
C ARG A 36 14.90 -7.14 -0.68
N GLU A 37 15.04 -6.25 -1.65
CA GLU A 37 16.11 -6.28 -2.65
C GLU A 37 16.59 -4.86 -2.90
N GLY A 38 17.82 -4.56 -2.46
CA GLY A 38 18.34 -3.19 -2.49
C GLY A 38 17.41 -2.21 -1.75
N ASN A 39 16.92 -1.20 -2.47
CA ASN A 39 16.02 -0.16 -1.95
C ASN A 39 14.53 -0.50 -2.13
N GLU A 40 14.22 -1.70 -2.60
CA GLU A 40 12.86 -2.15 -2.88
C GLU A 40 12.35 -3.09 -1.79
N ILE A 41 11.08 -2.90 -1.44
CA ILE A 41 10.34 -3.69 -0.46
C ILE A 41 9.15 -4.30 -1.18
N TYR A 42 9.11 -5.62 -1.27
CA TYR A 42 8.04 -6.38 -1.90
C TYR A 42 7.12 -6.97 -0.85
N TYR A 43 5.83 -6.75 -1.02
CA TYR A 43 4.77 -7.33 -0.21
C TYR A 43 4.22 -8.55 -0.93
N MET A 44 4.40 -9.72 -0.31
CA MET A 44 4.01 -10.99 -0.91
C MET A 44 2.68 -11.48 -0.35
N THR A 45 1.83 -12.01 -1.23
CA THR A 45 0.59 -12.69 -0.86
C THR A 45 0.53 -14.03 -1.59
N ARG A 46 0.39 -15.13 -0.83
CA ARG A 46 0.28 -16.51 -1.37
C ARG A 46 1.42 -16.92 -2.32
N GLY A 47 2.61 -16.37 -2.14
CA GLY A 47 3.79 -16.68 -2.97
C GLY A 47 4.02 -15.71 -4.12
N ASP A 48 3.08 -14.81 -4.40
CA ASP A 48 3.21 -13.81 -5.46
C ASP A 48 3.58 -12.44 -4.89
N PHE A 49 4.33 -11.64 -5.67
CA PHE A 49 4.55 -10.23 -5.40
C PHE A 49 3.29 -9.44 -5.72
N THR A 50 2.69 -8.82 -4.71
CA THR A 50 1.41 -8.12 -4.85
C THR A 50 1.60 -6.61 -4.91
N PHE A 51 2.45 -6.09 -4.01
CA PHE A 51 2.83 -4.69 -4.04
C PHE A 51 4.34 -4.55 -3.93
N ARG A 52 4.87 -3.49 -4.52
CA ARG A 52 6.25 -3.07 -4.33
C ARG A 52 6.29 -1.64 -3.83
N PHE A 53 7.20 -1.38 -2.91
CA PHE A 53 7.51 -0.05 -2.42
C PHE A 53 8.98 0.25 -2.71
N GLN A 54 9.25 1.44 -3.24
CA GLN A 54 10.58 1.95 -3.50
C GLN A 54 10.71 3.36 -2.94
N ASN A 55 11.84 3.66 -2.32
CA ASN A 55 12.20 5.01 -1.89
C ASN A 55 13.29 5.55 -2.82
N ASN A 56 12.95 6.59 -3.59
CA ASN A 56 13.84 7.25 -4.55
C ASN A 56 14.35 8.60 -4.01
N ASN A 57 14.64 8.66 -2.69
CA ASN A 57 15.07 9.83 -1.92
C ASN A 57 14.01 10.94 -1.80
N GLU A 58 13.55 11.49 -2.92
CA GLU A 58 12.60 12.60 -2.97
C GLU A 58 11.14 12.12 -3.10
N GLU A 59 10.96 10.89 -3.60
CA GLU A 59 9.67 10.30 -3.89
C GLU A 59 9.56 8.87 -3.38
N PHE A 60 8.33 8.49 -3.03
CA PHE A 60 7.94 7.15 -2.65
C PHE A 60 7.06 6.55 -3.74
N VAL A 61 7.51 5.45 -4.32
CA VAL A 61 6.77 4.75 -5.37
C VAL A 61 6.14 3.50 -4.77
N LEU A 62 4.82 3.41 -4.85
CA LEU A 62 4.03 2.24 -4.50
C LEU A 62 3.46 1.65 -5.78
N MET A 63 3.78 0.39 -6.08
CA MET A 63 3.35 -0.29 -7.30
C MET A 63 2.44 -1.46 -6.96
N ASP A 64 1.29 -1.54 -7.63
CA ASP A 64 0.47 -2.75 -7.74
C ASP A 64 1.10 -3.61 -8.83
N GLU A 65 1.76 -4.70 -8.43
CA GLU A 65 2.51 -5.55 -9.35
C GLU A 65 1.58 -6.38 -10.26
N LYS A 66 0.31 -6.52 -9.91
CA LYS A 66 -0.65 -7.26 -10.72
C LYS A 66 -1.26 -6.37 -11.80
N GLU A 67 -1.79 -5.21 -11.40
CA GLU A 67 -2.45 -4.30 -12.34
C GLU A 67 -1.47 -3.33 -13.03
N LYS A 68 -0.18 -3.37 -12.63
CA LYS A 68 0.89 -2.50 -13.13
C LYS A 68 0.57 -1.02 -13.00
N VAL A 69 -0.12 -0.66 -11.91
CA VAL A 69 -0.46 0.72 -11.54
C VAL A 69 0.53 1.22 -10.49
N GLN A 70 0.99 2.46 -10.65
CA GLN A 70 1.90 3.11 -9.71
C GLN A 70 1.22 4.30 -9.02
N LEU A 71 1.54 4.46 -7.74
CA LEU A 71 1.20 5.60 -6.92
C LEU A 71 2.53 6.23 -6.46
N ILE A 72 2.80 7.43 -6.94
CA ILE A 72 3.98 8.21 -6.57
C ILE A 72 3.54 9.22 -5.53
N LEU A 73 4.28 9.29 -4.42
CA LEU A 73 3.99 10.15 -3.28
C LEU A 73 5.22 10.94 -2.90
N ASP A 74 5.02 12.22 -2.58
CA ASP A 74 5.96 13.01 -1.78
C ASP A 74 5.84 12.64 -0.29
N GLU A 75 6.69 13.21 0.57
CA GLU A 75 6.62 12.97 2.02
C GLU A 75 5.23 13.32 2.63
N PRO A 76 4.61 14.48 2.33
CA PRO A 76 3.25 14.77 2.77
C PRO A 76 2.23 13.72 2.33
N GLY A 77 2.24 13.31 1.05
CA GLY A 77 1.35 12.31 0.50
C GLY A 77 1.55 10.92 1.12
N LYS A 78 2.80 10.55 1.44
CA LYS A 78 3.11 9.33 2.18
C LYS A 78 2.49 9.34 3.57
N ARG A 79 2.58 10.45 4.31
CA ARG A 79 1.94 10.57 5.64
C ARG A 79 0.42 10.46 5.54
N GLU A 80 -0.18 11.11 4.53
CA GLU A 80 -1.61 11.01 4.26
C GLU A 80 -2.02 9.56 3.95
N PHE A 81 -1.29 8.89 3.06
CA PHE A 81 -1.51 7.49 2.70
C PHE A 81 -1.42 6.57 3.92
N GLN A 82 -0.39 6.73 4.76
CA GLN A 82 -0.26 5.98 6.01
C GLN A 82 -1.45 6.22 6.95
N GLY A 83 -1.93 7.46 7.04
CA GLY A 83 -3.15 7.82 7.77
C GLY A 83 -4.40 7.12 7.21
N MET A 84 -4.57 7.10 5.89
CA MET A 84 -5.67 6.42 5.22
C MET A 84 -5.67 4.91 5.50
N VAL A 85 -4.51 4.25 5.36
CA VAL A 85 -4.35 2.82 5.64
C VAL A 85 -4.65 2.51 7.10
N LYS A 86 -4.10 3.30 8.04
CA LYS A 86 -4.36 3.15 9.48
C LYS A 86 -5.86 3.29 9.77
N ASN A 87 -6.51 4.32 9.23
CA ASN A 87 -7.94 4.54 9.42
C ASN A 87 -8.79 3.41 8.83
N PHE A 88 -8.42 2.87 7.67
CA PHE A 88 -9.12 1.75 7.05
C PHE A 88 -9.06 0.49 7.92
N ILE A 89 -7.87 0.17 8.46
CA ILE A 89 -7.68 -0.97 9.36
C ILE A 89 -8.48 -0.77 10.67
N LEU A 90 -8.34 0.38 11.33
CA LEU A 90 -9.04 0.67 12.59
C LEU A 90 -10.58 0.72 12.44
N LYS A 91 -11.10 1.22 11.32
CA LYS A 91 -12.55 1.19 11.05
C LYS A 91 -13.08 -0.24 10.90
N LYS A 92 -12.25 -1.18 10.42
CA LYS A 92 -12.61 -2.61 10.34
C LYS A 92 -12.74 -3.22 11.74
N GLU A 93 -11.93 -2.80 12.70
CA GLU A 93 -12.00 -3.28 14.09
C GLU A 93 -13.27 -2.81 14.82
N LYS A 94 -13.84 -1.65 14.45
CA LYS A 94 -15.10 -1.15 15.05
C LYS A 94 -16.37 -1.90 14.62
N ILE A 95 -16.30 -2.79 13.64
CA ILE A 95 -17.46 -3.53 13.08
C ILE A 95 -17.53 -4.96 13.66
N ILE A 96 -16.68 -5.30 14.63
CA ILE A 96 -16.66 -6.62 15.29
C ILE A 96 -17.34 -6.53 16.65
#